data_AF-E1F7E7-F1
#
_entry.id   AF-E1F7E7-F1
#
_cell.length_a   1.000
_cell.length_b   1.000
_cell.length_c   1.000
_cell.angle_alpha   90.00
_cell.angle_beta   90.00
_cell.angle_gamma   90.00
#
_symmetry.space_group_name_H-M   'P 1'
#
loop_
_entity.id
_entity.type
_entity.pdbx_description
1 polymer ?
#
loop_
_entity_poly.entity_id
_entity_poly.type
_entity_poly.pdbx_seq_one_letter_code
_entity_poly.pdbx_strand_id
1 'polypeptide(L)'
;MSQYYEPQNQPAEQGLVDSKRPFWAVEDFLESVDVELNMNDEAIWRLSDFNSRAVPPAIIDPRVIVVDGPIGAGKSTFCRHLKKYLIDHGFEATIIEEAVADKRFGENGGITLEEYYKNPRELAFQFQEQVVHALGKQLLHCRFAEEYQQYDFIIFDRWLPSASAFILFKMRDGYITKEQGQYLHYLIDHYMLRAGILPAFHIRFAIDPSICEDHIKDRASDDPHRLCELEALDTIRQTNDFLLEHRGVYNPLVAIEPGNVRTIWSGGQYCLIKAAAVTRQFVITDAWFEDNELHNRQYNFTIGDMQISSEIFFERLFAWARKKLFKAEPLSFENFEKVLTE
;
A
#
# COMPACT_ATOMS: atom_id res chain seq x y z
N MET A 1 -13.73 18.79 13.75
CA MET A 1 -14.84 18.62 12.80
C MET A 1 -14.21 18.29 11.46
N SER A 2 -14.45 17.07 11.00
CA SER A 2 -14.14 16.63 9.65
C SER A 2 -14.80 17.57 8.64
N GLN A 3 -14.11 17.85 7.53
CA GLN A 3 -14.68 17.80 6.18
C GLN A 3 -13.70 18.32 5.10
N TYR A 4 -13.57 17.48 4.07
CA TYR A 4 -13.30 17.75 2.66
C TYR A 4 -11.95 18.27 2.13
N TYR A 5 -11.47 17.46 1.18
CA TYR A 5 -10.59 17.75 0.05
C TYR A 5 -11.32 18.73 -0.88
N GLU A 6 -10.72 19.89 -1.20
CA GLU A 6 -11.19 20.74 -2.31
C GLU A 6 -10.10 20.79 -3.42
N PRO A 7 -10.36 20.24 -4.62
CA PRO A 7 -9.42 20.20 -5.75
C PRO A 7 -9.22 21.53 -6.51
N GLN A 8 -9.63 22.68 -5.99
CA GLN A 8 -9.82 23.89 -6.81
C GLN A 8 -8.82 25.03 -6.60
N ASN A 9 -7.65 24.79 -5.99
CA ASN A 9 -6.64 25.83 -5.79
C ASN A 9 -5.26 25.42 -6.35
N GLN A 10 -5.08 25.49 -7.67
CA GLN A 10 -4.30 26.55 -8.32
C GLN A 10 -4.25 26.38 -9.86
N PRO A 11 -4.15 27.48 -10.63
CA PRO A 11 -4.10 27.46 -12.09
C PRO A 11 -2.66 27.33 -12.58
N ALA A 12 -2.41 26.50 -13.58
CA ALA A 12 -1.24 26.65 -14.43
C ALA A 12 -1.66 27.45 -15.68
N GLU A 13 -1.05 28.62 -15.85
CA GLU A 13 -1.24 29.50 -17.00
C GLU A 13 -0.91 28.80 -18.34
N GLN A 14 -1.62 29.23 -19.38
CA GLN A 14 -1.57 28.70 -20.73
C GLN A 14 -0.23 28.98 -21.43
N GLY A 15 0.33 27.93 -22.03
CA GLY A 15 1.18 28.04 -23.21
C GLY A 15 2.61 27.55 -22.99
N LEU A 16 2.82 26.23 -23.05
CA LEU A 16 4.08 25.56 -23.46
C LEU A 16 3.97 24.04 -23.24
N VAL A 17 3.14 23.33 -24.00
CA VAL A 17 3.32 21.88 -24.19
C VAL A 17 3.03 21.52 -25.65
N ASP A 18 4.01 20.87 -26.27
CA ASP A 18 4.11 20.51 -27.68
C ASP A 18 2.98 19.55 -28.13
N SER A 19 2.33 19.90 -29.24
CA SER A 19 0.98 19.46 -29.64
C SER A 19 0.90 18.14 -30.40
N LYS A 20 1.87 17.23 -30.26
CA LYS A 20 1.95 16.05 -31.14
C LYS A 20 2.11 14.68 -30.49
N ARG A 21 1.93 14.55 -29.17
CA ARG A 21 1.63 13.26 -28.53
C ARG A 21 0.57 13.49 -27.45
N PRO A 22 -0.44 12.63 -27.32
CA PRO A 22 -1.38 12.77 -26.21
C PRO A 22 -0.65 12.32 -24.94
N PHE A 23 -0.04 13.29 -24.26
CA PHE A 23 0.27 13.17 -22.85
C PHE A 23 -1.07 13.21 -22.15
N TRP A 24 -1.52 12.06 -21.66
CA TRP A 24 -2.66 11.98 -20.77
C TRP A 24 -2.13 12.25 -19.37
N ALA A 25 -2.60 13.32 -18.73
CA ALA A 25 -2.21 13.63 -17.36
C ALA A 25 -2.81 12.56 -16.42
N VAL A 26 -2.20 12.33 -15.25
CA VAL A 26 -2.74 11.36 -14.25
C VAL A 26 -4.16 11.73 -13.86
N GLU A 27 -4.44 13.03 -13.86
CA GLU A 27 -5.73 13.67 -13.66
C GLU A 27 -6.75 13.16 -14.68
N ASP A 28 -6.42 13.07 -15.97
CA ASP A 28 -7.32 12.54 -17.01
C ASP A 28 -7.67 11.06 -16.79
N PHE A 29 -6.72 10.27 -16.24
CA PHE A 29 -6.98 8.88 -15.88
C PHE A 29 -7.93 8.81 -14.68
N LEU A 30 -7.67 9.59 -13.63
CA LEU A 30 -8.51 9.66 -12.44
C LEU A 30 -9.92 10.19 -12.77
N GLU A 31 -10.04 11.17 -13.66
CA GLU A 31 -11.32 11.71 -14.16
C GLU A 31 -12.06 10.71 -15.04
N SER A 32 -11.33 9.85 -15.78
CA SER A 32 -11.97 8.77 -16.56
C SER A 32 -12.53 7.63 -15.70
N VAL A 33 -12.18 7.59 -14.42
CA VAL A 33 -12.73 6.65 -13.44
C VAL A 33 -13.86 7.35 -12.69
N ASP A 34 -15.10 6.92 -12.91
CA ASP A 34 -16.26 7.54 -12.26
C ASP A 34 -16.36 7.10 -10.79
N VAL A 35 -15.69 7.85 -9.91
CA VAL A 35 -15.67 7.61 -8.46
C VAL A 35 -17.04 7.82 -7.83
N GLU A 36 -17.86 8.75 -8.36
CA GLU A 36 -19.19 9.05 -7.82
C GLU A 36 -20.17 7.89 -8.05
N LEU A 37 -20.14 7.26 -9.24
CA LEU A 37 -20.89 6.04 -9.53
C LEU A 37 -20.52 4.89 -8.57
N ASN A 38 -19.24 4.80 -8.17
CA ASN A 38 -18.74 3.76 -7.26
C ASN A 38 -19.10 4.01 -5.79
N MET A 39 -19.52 5.23 -5.44
CA MET A 39 -19.89 5.62 -4.08
C MET A 39 -21.41 5.79 -3.88
N ASN A 40 -22.22 5.57 -4.90
CA ASN A 40 -23.68 5.64 -4.80
C ASN A 40 -24.27 4.40 -4.08
N ASP A 41 -25.01 4.64 -2.98
CA ASP A 41 -25.63 3.59 -2.15
C ASP A 41 -26.58 2.64 -2.93
N GLU A 42 -27.26 3.12 -3.98
CA GLU A 42 -28.15 2.29 -4.81
C GLU A 42 -27.36 1.38 -5.76
N ALA A 43 -26.27 1.90 -6.33
CA ALA A 43 -25.34 1.07 -7.10
C ALA A 43 -24.75 0.01 -6.16
N ILE A 44 -24.23 0.43 -5.01
CA ILE A 44 -23.70 -0.43 -3.95
C ILE A 44 -24.68 -1.56 -3.55
N TRP A 45 -25.96 -1.25 -3.32
CA TRP A 45 -26.96 -2.24 -2.89
C TRP A 45 -27.26 -3.31 -3.97
N ARG A 46 -27.41 -2.89 -5.23
CA ARG A 46 -27.61 -3.83 -6.35
C ARG A 46 -26.42 -4.76 -6.57
N LEU A 47 -25.24 -4.28 -6.18
CA LEU A 47 -23.96 -4.95 -6.34
C LEU A 47 -23.68 -5.97 -5.21
N SER A 48 -24.29 -5.84 -4.03
CA SER A 48 -24.24 -6.81 -2.94
C SER A 48 -25.18 -8.02 -3.10
N ASP A 49 -26.21 -7.91 -3.94
CA ASP A 49 -27.30 -8.90 -4.05
C ASP A 49 -27.05 -10.04 -5.06
N PHE A 50 -25.83 -10.14 -5.62
CA PHE A 50 -25.51 -11.13 -6.67
C PHE A 50 -24.88 -12.42 -6.11
N ASN A 51 -25.59 -13.53 -6.31
CA ASN A 51 -25.25 -14.89 -5.85
C ASN A 51 -23.81 -15.34 -6.12
N SER A 52 -23.14 -15.60 -5.00
CA SER A 52 -21.88 -16.30 -4.75
C SER A 52 -21.53 -17.45 -5.71
N ARG A 53 -20.54 -17.22 -6.57
CA ARG A 53 -19.52 -18.24 -6.85
C ARG A 53 -18.30 -17.94 -5.99
N ALA A 54 -18.36 -18.44 -4.75
CA ALA A 54 -17.27 -18.64 -3.79
C ALA A 54 -16.09 -17.66 -3.82
N VAL A 55 -16.35 -16.36 -3.69
CA VAL A 55 -15.35 -15.40 -3.21
C VAL A 55 -15.65 -15.18 -1.72
N PRO A 56 -14.72 -15.46 -0.79
CA PRO A 56 -14.98 -15.25 0.63
C PRO A 56 -15.29 -13.77 0.87
N PRO A 57 -16.22 -13.44 1.79
CA PRO A 57 -16.49 -12.05 2.13
C PRO A 57 -15.19 -11.38 2.56
N ALA A 58 -14.99 -10.11 2.16
CA ALA A 58 -13.81 -9.39 2.60
C ALA A 58 -13.87 -9.19 4.11
N ILE A 59 -12.77 -9.50 4.80
CA ILE A 59 -12.65 -9.36 6.25
C ILE A 59 -11.56 -8.36 6.59
N ILE A 60 -11.73 -7.71 7.74
CA ILE A 60 -10.62 -7.04 8.42
C ILE A 60 -9.96 -8.07 9.31
N ASP A 61 -8.71 -8.38 9.01
CA ASP A 61 -7.93 -9.30 9.82
C ASP A 61 -7.19 -8.50 10.93
N PRO A 62 -7.56 -8.69 12.20
CA PRO A 62 -6.92 -7.98 13.32
C PRO A 62 -5.43 -8.29 13.48
N ARG A 63 -4.95 -9.38 12.86
CA ARG A 63 -3.56 -9.81 12.87
C ARG A 63 -2.71 -9.05 11.84
N VAL A 64 -3.34 -8.51 10.79
CA VAL A 64 -2.63 -7.92 9.65
C VAL A 64 -2.34 -6.44 9.91
N ILE A 65 -1.04 -6.10 9.84
CA ILE A 65 -0.51 -4.75 9.95
C ILE A 65 0.22 -4.44 8.65
N VAL A 66 -0.12 -3.32 8.02
CA VAL A 66 0.56 -2.84 6.82
C VAL A 66 1.45 -1.66 7.18
N VAL A 67 2.68 -1.68 6.67
CA VAL A 67 3.61 -0.55 6.73
C VAL A 67 3.95 -0.13 5.31
N ASP A 68 3.64 1.12 4.97
CA ASP A 68 3.74 1.64 3.61
C ASP A 68 4.44 3.00 3.55
N GLY A 69 4.90 3.39 2.37
CA GLY A 69 5.53 4.69 2.15
C GLY A 69 6.72 4.68 1.18
N PRO A 70 7.44 5.82 1.12
CA PRO A 70 8.54 6.06 0.19
C PRO A 70 9.67 5.02 0.27
N ILE A 71 10.43 4.91 -0.81
CA ILE A 71 11.69 4.14 -0.85
C ILE A 71 12.70 4.90 0.02
N GLY A 72 13.40 4.20 0.93
CA GLY A 72 14.34 4.84 1.86
C GLY A 72 13.72 5.37 3.16
N ALA A 73 12.40 5.28 3.35
CA ALA A 73 11.72 5.83 4.54
C ALA A 73 11.95 5.06 5.86
N GLY A 74 12.80 4.01 5.89
CA GLY A 74 13.05 3.23 7.12
C GLY A 74 11.98 2.17 7.48
N LYS A 75 11.04 1.87 6.56
CA LYS A 75 9.93 0.92 6.77
C LYS A 75 10.37 -0.46 7.25
N SER A 76 11.31 -1.10 6.55
CA SER A 76 11.77 -2.45 6.90
C SER A 76 12.43 -2.48 8.29
N THR A 77 13.10 -1.40 8.69
CA THR A 77 13.62 -1.24 10.05
C THR A 77 12.48 -1.15 11.06
N PHE A 78 11.48 -0.30 10.82
CA PHE A 78 10.28 -0.23 11.64
C PHE A 78 9.60 -1.61 11.79
N CYS A 79 9.41 -2.36 10.70
CA CYS A 79 8.81 -3.70 10.73
C CYS A 79 9.59 -4.67 11.62
N ARG A 80 10.93 -4.67 11.54
CA ARG A 80 11.79 -5.50 12.41
C ARG A 80 11.67 -5.13 13.87
N HIS A 81 11.66 -3.83 14.19
CA HIS A 81 11.48 -3.35 15.56
C HIS A 81 10.10 -3.72 16.12
N LEU A 82 9.03 -3.57 15.32
CA LEU A 82 7.68 -3.97 15.71
C LEU A 82 7.58 -5.48 15.96
N LYS A 83 8.13 -6.32 15.05
CA LYS A 83 8.19 -7.77 15.24
C LYS A 83 8.92 -8.15 16.53
N LYS A 84 10.10 -7.56 16.75
CA LYS A 84 10.87 -7.81 17.98
C LYS A 84 10.07 -7.46 19.23
N TYR A 85 9.45 -6.28 19.25
CA TYR A 85 8.63 -5.85 20.36
C TYR A 85 7.49 -6.84 20.64
N LEU A 86 6.78 -7.32 19.62
CA LEU A 86 5.69 -8.30 19.78
C LEU A 86 6.18 -9.64 20.36
N ILE A 87 7.33 -10.14 19.88
CA ILE A 87 7.96 -11.37 20.40
C ILE A 87 8.42 -11.20 21.85
N ASP A 88 9.03 -10.07 22.19
CA ASP A 88 9.46 -9.77 23.56
C ASP A 88 8.26 -9.71 24.54
N HIS A 89 7.03 -9.51 24.02
CA HIS A 89 5.77 -9.53 24.76
C HIS A 89 4.99 -10.86 24.64
N GLY A 90 5.61 -11.91 24.08
CA GLY A 90 5.09 -13.28 24.09
C GLY A 90 4.16 -13.66 22.93
N PHE A 91 4.21 -12.95 21.80
CA PHE A 91 3.41 -13.24 20.61
C PHE A 91 4.25 -13.85 19.48
N GLU A 92 3.59 -14.67 18.66
CA GLU A 92 4.14 -15.15 17.40
C GLU A 92 3.89 -14.12 16.30
N ALA A 93 4.95 -13.51 15.78
CA ALA A 93 4.86 -12.46 14.76
C ALA A 93 5.76 -12.76 13.56
N THR A 94 5.24 -12.50 12.35
CA THR A 94 6.00 -12.63 11.10
C THR A 94 5.98 -11.35 10.27
N ILE A 95 6.97 -11.21 9.40
CA ILE A 95 7.06 -10.13 8.42
C ILE A 95 7.00 -10.77 7.04
N ILE A 96 6.08 -10.28 6.20
CA ILE A 96 6.08 -10.50 4.77
C ILE A 96 6.85 -9.31 4.17
N GLU A 97 8.09 -9.56 3.78
CA GLU A 97 8.97 -8.54 3.21
C GLU A 97 8.47 -8.08 1.83
N GLU A 98 8.83 -6.85 1.46
CA GLU A 98 8.53 -6.30 0.15
C GLU A 98 9.06 -7.23 -0.95
N ALA A 99 8.26 -7.53 -1.97
CA ALA A 99 8.62 -8.51 -3.00
C ALA A 99 9.97 -8.24 -3.67
N VAL A 100 10.31 -6.97 -3.91
CA VAL A 100 11.59 -6.57 -4.54
C VAL A 100 12.79 -6.66 -3.58
N ALA A 101 12.57 -6.95 -2.30
CA ALA A 101 13.64 -7.21 -1.34
C ALA A 101 14.10 -8.68 -1.33
N ASP A 102 13.32 -9.62 -1.87
CA ASP A 102 13.78 -11.00 -2.05
C ASP A 102 14.90 -11.03 -3.10
N LYS A 103 16.06 -11.56 -2.73
CA LYS A 103 17.22 -11.70 -3.64
C LYS A 103 16.90 -12.54 -4.87
N ARG A 104 15.90 -13.41 -4.78
CA ARG A 104 15.43 -14.28 -5.87
C ARG A 104 14.40 -13.60 -6.77
N PHE A 105 14.05 -12.35 -6.50
CA PHE A 105 13.15 -11.58 -7.34
C PHE A 105 13.78 -11.37 -8.72
N GLY A 106 13.12 -11.84 -9.76
CA GLY A 106 13.63 -11.79 -11.14
C GLY A 106 14.53 -12.97 -11.55
N GLU A 107 15.10 -13.74 -10.61
CA GLU A 107 16.06 -14.82 -10.96
C GLU A 107 15.47 -15.94 -11.83
N ASN A 108 14.15 -16.18 -11.77
CA ASN A 108 13.47 -17.22 -12.54
C ASN A 108 12.93 -16.71 -13.89
N GLY A 109 13.79 -16.01 -14.64
CA GLY A 109 13.45 -15.44 -15.95
C GLY A 109 12.56 -14.20 -15.90
N GLY A 110 12.52 -13.53 -14.74
CA GLY A 110 11.89 -12.22 -14.57
C GLY A 110 12.92 -11.09 -14.68
N ILE A 111 12.50 -9.88 -14.35
CA ILE A 111 13.35 -8.69 -14.34
C ILE A 111 13.81 -8.44 -12.92
N THR A 112 15.13 -8.36 -12.73
CA THR A 112 15.75 -7.96 -11.45
C THR A 112 15.63 -6.46 -11.24
N LEU A 113 15.78 -6.00 -9.98
CA LEU A 113 15.72 -4.58 -9.67
C LEU A 113 16.86 -3.81 -10.35
N GLU A 114 18.04 -4.42 -10.42
CA GLU A 114 19.23 -3.88 -11.07
C GLU A 114 19.03 -3.74 -12.59
N GLU A 115 18.41 -4.73 -13.25
CA GLU A 115 18.08 -4.64 -14.68
C GLU A 115 17.03 -3.56 -14.94
N TYR A 116 16.02 -3.46 -14.07
CA TYR A 116 15.00 -2.43 -14.17
C TYR A 116 15.62 -1.03 -14.13
N TYR A 117 16.50 -0.74 -13.15
CA TYR A 117 17.10 0.60 -13.04
C TYR A 117 18.05 0.95 -14.20
N LYS A 118 18.59 -0.05 -14.92
CA LYS A 118 19.37 0.21 -16.14
C LYS A 118 18.51 0.67 -17.32
N ASN A 119 17.30 0.13 -17.46
CA ASN A 119 16.39 0.43 -18.58
C ASN A 119 14.95 0.68 -18.09
N PRO A 120 14.71 1.69 -17.23
CA PRO A 120 13.45 1.82 -16.51
C PRO A 120 12.27 2.12 -17.42
N ARG A 121 12.51 2.74 -18.58
CA ARG A 121 11.46 3.07 -19.56
C ARG A 121 10.98 1.87 -20.35
N GLU A 122 11.89 1.00 -20.77
CA GLU A 122 11.55 -0.18 -21.58
C GLU A 122 10.96 -1.30 -20.72
N LEU A 123 11.43 -1.41 -19.48
CA LEU A 123 11.08 -2.49 -18.57
C LEU A 123 9.94 -2.14 -17.59
N ALA A 124 9.46 -0.89 -17.54
CA ALA A 124 8.49 -0.43 -16.55
C ALA A 124 7.25 -1.31 -16.45
N PHE A 125 6.59 -1.62 -17.57
CA PHE A 125 5.36 -2.40 -17.55
C PHE A 125 5.59 -3.82 -17.02
N GLN A 126 6.58 -4.54 -17.59
CA GLN A 126 6.87 -5.93 -17.22
C GLN A 126 7.35 -6.03 -15.76
N PHE A 127 8.20 -5.10 -15.32
CA PHE A 127 8.65 -5.04 -13.94
C PHE A 127 7.48 -4.80 -12.99
N GLN A 128 6.62 -3.83 -13.30
CA GLN A 128 5.48 -3.50 -12.45
C GLN A 128 4.43 -4.62 -12.42
N GLU A 129 4.22 -5.32 -13.54
CA GLU A 129 3.40 -6.54 -13.62
C GLU A 129 3.94 -7.64 -12.70
N GLN A 130 5.26 -7.89 -12.74
CA GLN A 130 5.92 -8.85 -11.86
C GLN A 130 5.77 -8.47 -10.38
N VAL A 131 5.91 -7.19 -10.03
CA VAL A 131 5.69 -6.69 -8.66
C VAL A 131 4.25 -6.92 -8.22
N VAL A 132 3.26 -6.55 -9.04
CA VAL A 132 1.83 -6.75 -8.73
C VAL A 132 1.51 -8.23 -8.52
N HIS A 133 2.02 -9.12 -9.37
CA HIS A 133 1.85 -10.56 -9.19
C HIS A 133 2.52 -11.09 -7.91
N ALA A 134 3.72 -10.60 -7.57
CA ALA A 134 4.42 -11.04 -6.38
C ALA A 134 3.67 -10.62 -5.11
N LEU A 135 3.26 -9.34 -5.00
CA LEU A 135 2.46 -8.84 -3.88
C LEU A 135 1.09 -9.53 -3.81
N GLY A 136 0.45 -9.79 -4.96
CA GLY A 136 -0.80 -10.52 -5.04
C GLY A 136 -0.69 -11.97 -4.56
N LYS A 137 0.40 -12.66 -4.91
CA LYS A 137 0.71 -14.00 -4.39
C LYS A 137 0.95 -13.98 -2.88
N GLN A 138 1.71 -13.01 -2.37
CA GLN A 138 1.92 -12.85 -0.92
C GLN A 138 0.60 -12.66 -0.18
N LEU A 139 -0.29 -11.83 -0.73
CA LEU A 139 -1.63 -11.60 -0.17
C LEU A 139 -2.48 -12.88 -0.12
N LEU A 140 -2.54 -13.62 -1.23
CA LEU A 140 -3.26 -14.89 -1.29
C LEU A 140 -2.64 -15.94 -0.36
N HIS A 141 -1.31 -15.98 -0.28
CA HIS A 141 -0.59 -16.92 0.58
C HIS A 141 -0.88 -16.62 2.06
N CYS A 142 -0.81 -15.36 2.47
CA CYS A 142 -1.19 -14.90 3.80
C CYS A 142 -2.62 -15.32 4.17
N ARG A 143 -3.56 -15.25 3.22
CA ARG A 143 -4.94 -15.61 3.47
C ARG A 143 -5.15 -17.12 3.60
N PHE A 144 -4.58 -17.90 2.69
CA PHE A 144 -5.00 -19.30 2.50
C PHE A 144 -4.00 -20.35 3.00
N ALA A 145 -2.74 -19.99 3.22
CA ALA A 145 -1.76 -20.96 3.70
C ALA A 145 -1.83 -21.16 5.22
N GLU A 146 -1.69 -22.42 5.63
CA GLU A 146 -1.68 -22.83 7.03
C GLU A 146 -0.52 -22.19 7.80
N GLU A 147 0.61 -21.91 7.13
CA GLU A 147 1.78 -21.29 7.75
C GLU A 147 1.49 -19.90 8.36
N TYR A 148 0.47 -19.18 7.90
CA TYR A 148 0.10 -17.88 8.47
C TYR A 148 -0.97 -17.96 9.55
N GLN A 149 -1.56 -19.14 9.75
CA GLN A 149 -2.61 -19.33 10.76
C GLN A 149 -2.02 -19.38 12.19
N GLN A 150 -0.75 -19.76 12.31
CA GLN A 150 -0.04 -19.88 13.58
C GLN A 150 0.46 -18.54 14.17
N TYR A 151 0.48 -17.47 13.37
CA TYR A 151 0.95 -16.16 13.83
C TYR A 151 -0.19 -15.32 14.42
N ASP A 152 0.09 -14.68 15.55
CA ASP A 152 -0.78 -13.68 16.16
C ASP A 152 -0.75 -12.36 15.36
N PHE A 153 0.39 -12.06 14.72
CA PHE A 153 0.58 -10.86 13.93
C PHE A 153 1.33 -11.13 12.62
N ILE A 154 0.85 -10.51 11.54
CA ILE A 154 1.44 -10.57 10.20
C ILE A 154 1.66 -9.15 9.73
N ILE A 155 2.93 -8.78 9.57
CA ILE A 155 3.34 -7.43 9.19
C ILE A 155 3.74 -7.43 7.71
N PHE A 156 3.05 -6.65 6.89
CA PHE A 156 3.40 -6.44 5.49
C PHE A 156 4.30 -5.21 5.35
N ASP A 157 5.51 -5.39 4.81
CA ASP A 157 6.34 -4.30 4.31
C ASP A 157 5.95 -4.01 2.86
N ARG A 158 5.07 -3.02 2.68
CA ARG A 158 4.30 -2.68 1.47
C ARG A 158 3.10 -3.59 1.20
N TRP A 159 1.95 -2.95 0.98
CA TRP A 159 0.70 -3.61 0.59
C TRP A 159 0.53 -3.65 -0.93
N LEU A 160 -0.17 -4.66 -1.46
CA LEU A 160 -0.45 -4.78 -2.90
C LEU A 160 -1.05 -3.50 -3.52
N PRO A 161 -2.12 -2.91 -2.96
CA PRO A 161 -2.70 -1.66 -3.41
C PRO A 161 -1.73 -0.48 -3.51
N SER A 162 -0.66 -0.48 -2.73
CA SER A 162 0.34 0.59 -2.75
C SER A 162 1.20 0.57 -4.02
N ALA A 163 1.18 -0.53 -4.78
CA ALA A 163 1.73 -0.59 -6.14
C ALA A 163 1.02 0.39 -7.10
N SER A 164 -0.24 0.75 -6.82
CA SER A 164 -1.03 1.71 -7.60
C SER A 164 -0.29 3.04 -7.81
N ALA A 165 0.32 3.58 -6.77
CA ALA A 165 0.99 4.86 -6.85
C ALA A 165 2.25 4.82 -7.73
N PHE A 166 2.95 3.68 -7.76
CA PHE A 166 4.07 3.46 -8.69
C PHE A 166 3.59 3.37 -10.13
N ILE A 167 2.47 2.69 -10.38
CA ILE A 167 1.86 2.60 -11.72
C ILE A 167 1.50 3.99 -12.24
N LEU A 168 0.79 4.79 -11.43
CA LEU A 168 0.37 6.14 -11.79
C LEU A 168 1.56 7.05 -12.08
N PHE A 169 2.62 6.99 -11.27
CA PHE A 169 3.85 7.72 -11.52
C PHE A 169 4.47 7.34 -12.88
N LYS A 170 4.56 6.05 -13.20
CA LYS A 170 5.13 5.59 -14.47
C LYS A 170 4.23 5.88 -15.67
N MET A 171 2.93 5.97 -15.47
CA MET A 171 2.00 6.46 -16.49
C MET A 171 2.22 7.94 -16.77
N ARG A 172 2.34 8.77 -15.72
CA ARG A 172 2.63 10.21 -15.83
C ARG A 172 3.87 10.48 -16.67
N ASP A 173 4.93 9.73 -16.41
CA ASP A 173 6.21 9.88 -17.10
C ASP A 173 6.24 9.19 -18.48
N GLY A 174 5.14 8.55 -18.89
CA GLY A 174 4.99 7.88 -20.19
C GLY A 174 5.80 6.59 -20.35
N TYR A 175 6.11 5.91 -19.24
CA TYR A 175 6.83 4.63 -19.22
C TYR A 175 5.86 3.46 -19.29
N ILE A 176 4.61 3.67 -18.85
CA ILE A 176 3.50 2.72 -18.93
C ILE A 176 2.37 3.40 -19.71
N THR A 177 1.76 2.71 -20.69
CA THR A 177 0.60 3.24 -21.41
C THR A 177 -0.66 3.18 -20.56
N LYS A 178 -1.72 3.87 -20.99
CA LYS A 178 -3.01 3.85 -20.29
C LYS A 178 -3.59 2.43 -20.18
N GLU A 179 -3.57 1.68 -21.28
CA GLU A 179 -4.11 0.32 -21.35
C GLU A 179 -3.33 -0.62 -20.43
N GLN A 180 -2.01 -0.46 -20.40
CA GLN A 180 -1.12 -1.18 -19.49
C GLN A 180 -1.40 -0.83 -18.02
N GLY A 181 -1.57 0.45 -17.71
CA GLY A 181 -1.93 0.90 -16.36
C GLY A 181 -3.28 0.35 -15.90
N GLN A 182 -4.30 0.43 -16.75
CA GLN A 182 -5.63 -0.15 -16.51
C GLN A 182 -5.54 -1.65 -16.24
N TYR A 183 -4.74 -2.38 -17.01
CA TYR A 183 -4.51 -3.81 -16.80
C TYR A 183 -3.86 -4.11 -15.44
N LEU A 184 -2.85 -3.33 -15.04
CA LEU A 184 -2.18 -3.50 -13.75
C LEU A 184 -3.11 -3.21 -12.56
N HIS A 185 -3.93 -2.16 -12.65
CA HIS A 185 -4.95 -1.89 -11.63
C HIS A 185 -6.01 -2.99 -11.59
N TYR A 186 -6.43 -3.51 -12.74
CA TYR A 186 -7.32 -4.68 -12.81
C TYR A 186 -6.72 -5.89 -12.06
N LEU A 187 -5.42 -6.15 -12.21
CA LEU A 187 -4.75 -7.23 -11.47
C LEU A 187 -4.74 -6.98 -9.96
N ILE A 188 -4.48 -5.75 -9.52
CA ILE A 188 -4.55 -5.35 -8.10
C ILE A 188 -5.95 -5.67 -7.55
N ASP A 189 -7.00 -5.17 -8.21
CA ASP A 189 -8.39 -5.43 -7.85
C ASP A 189 -8.69 -6.93 -7.80
N HIS A 190 -8.25 -7.68 -8.82
CA HIS A 190 -8.45 -9.12 -8.89
C HIS A 190 -7.87 -9.84 -7.66
N TYR A 191 -6.63 -9.54 -7.29
CA TYR A 191 -5.98 -10.16 -6.14
C TYR A 191 -6.63 -9.74 -4.82
N MET A 192 -6.95 -8.45 -4.64
CA MET A 192 -7.63 -7.94 -3.45
C MET A 192 -8.99 -8.61 -3.25
N LEU A 193 -9.77 -8.75 -4.33
CA LEU A 193 -11.07 -9.40 -4.31
C LEU A 193 -10.96 -10.90 -3.99
N ARG A 194 -9.97 -11.58 -4.57
CA ARG A 194 -9.74 -13.01 -4.32
C ARG A 194 -9.28 -13.29 -2.89
N ALA A 195 -8.40 -12.48 -2.35
CA ALA A 195 -7.91 -12.65 -0.99
C ALA A 195 -8.98 -12.26 0.03
N GLY A 196 -9.69 -11.16 -0.20
CA GLY A 196 -10.72 -10.66 0.71
C GLY A 196 -10.18 -10.45 2.12
N ILE A 197 -8.94 -9.98 2.26
CA ILE A 197 -8.36 -9.59 3.55
C ILE A 197 -7.91 -8.14 3.50
N LEU A 198 -8.11 -7.46 4.63
CA LEU A 198 -7.72 -6.08 4.83
C LEU A 198 -7.02 -5.95 6.17
N PRO A 199 -6.04 -5.03 6.27
CA PRO A 199 -5.33 -4.80 7.51
C PRO A 199 -6.24 -4.15 8.56
N ALA A 200 -6.01 -4.49 9.82
CA ALA A 200 -6.57 -3.68 10.90
C ALA A 200 -5.82 -2.36 11.10
N PHE A 201 -4.53 -2.35 10.75
CA PHE A 201 -3.65 -1.22 10.91
C PHE A 201 -2.90 -0.92 9.62
N HIS A 202 -2.92 0.34 9.21
CA HIS A 202 -2.12 0.83 8.11
C HIS A 202 -1.24 1.99 8.61
N ILE A 203 0.07 1.79 8.60
CA ILE A 203 1.07 2.74 9.05
C ILE A 203 1.77 3.28 7.81
N ARG A 204 1.51 4.54 7.47
CA ARG A 204 2.08 5.21 6.32
C ARG A 204 3.24 6.10 6.75
N PHE A 205 4.41 5.87 6.18
CA PHE A 205 5.53 6.78 6.23
C PHE A 205 5.32 7.89 5.19
N ALA A 206 5.42 9.13 5.64
CA ALA A 206 5.33 10.35 4.86
C ALA A 206 6.59 11.20 5.13
N ILE A 207 7.74 10.57 4.93
CA ILE A 207 9.06 11.13 5.18
C ILE A 207 9.52 11.97 3.99
N ASP A 208 10.18 13.09 4.27
CA ASP A 208 10.77 13.94 3.25
C ASP A 208 11.70 13.14 2.30
N PRO A 209 11.61 13.35 0.97
CA PRO A 209 12.41 12.59 0.01
C PRO A 209 13.91 12.81 0.17
N SER A 210 14.36 13.97 0.65
CA SER A 210 15.78 14.23 0.90
C SER A 210 16.33 13.33 2.02
N ILE A 211 15.57 13.14 3.10
CA ILE A 211 15.92 12.21 4.17
C ILE A 211 15.96 10.77 3.64
N CYS A 212 15.00 10.42 2.78
CA CYS A 212 14.98 9.11 2.12
C CYS A 212 16.22 8.87 1.24
N GLU A 213 16.68 9.89 0.51
CA GLU A 213 17.91 9.81 -0.29
C GLU A 213 19.13 9.53 0.60
N ASP A 214 19.25 10.21 1.75
CA ASP A 214 20.37 10.00 2.66
C ASP A 214 20.39 8.58 3.21
N HIS A 215 19.22 8.03 3.59
CA HIS A 215 19.11 6.63 3.98
C HIS A 215 19.46 5.65 2.86
N ILE A 216 19.14 5.98 1.60
CA ILE A 216 19.50 5.14 0.44
C ILE A 216 21.03 5.16 0.25
N LYS A 217 21.67 6.33 0.37
CA LYS A 217 23.13 6.46 0.29
C LYS A 217 23.82 5.63 1.38
N ASP A 218 23.35 5.74 2.62
CA ASP A 218 23.86 4.97 3.75
C ASP A 218 23.72 3.46 3.50
N ARG A 219 22.52 2.99 3.12
CA ARG A 219 22.29 1.56 2.85
C ARG A 219 23.10 1.04 1.67
N ALA A 220 23.25 1.82 0.60
CA ALA A 220 24.04 1.42 -0.56
C ALA A 220 25.54 1.30 -0.22
N SER A 221 26.02 2.02 0.80
CA SER A 221 27.37 1.85 1.32
C SER A 221 27.58 0.52 2.06
N ASP A 222 26.52 0.00 2.67
CA ASP A 222 26.55 -1.26 3.44
C ASP A 222 26.23 -2.52 2.59
N ASP A 223 25.42 -2.38 1.54
CA ASP A 223 24.97 -3.48 0.68
C ASP A 223 25.25 -3.20 -0.82
N PRO A 224 26.26 -3.86 -1.42
CA PRO A 224 26.61 -3.69 -2.84
C PRO A 224 25.47 -3.98 -3.82
N HIS A 225 24.49 -4.82 -3.46
CA HIS A 225 23.32 -5.06 -4.31
C HIS A 225 22.42 -3.83 -4.44
N ARG A 226 22.49 -2.91 -3.47
CA ARG A 226 21.70 -1.67 -3.45
C ARG A 226 22.38 -0.50 -4.17
N LEU A 227 23.57 -0.69 -4.74
CA LEU A 227 24.26 0.35 -5.52
C LEU A 227 23.44 0.83 -6.72
N CYS A 228 22.62 -0.05 -7.32
CA CYS A 228 21.72 0.34 -8.42
C CYS A 228 20.72 1.44 -8.01
N GLU A 229 20.33 1.50 -6.74
CA GLU A 229 19.44 2.55 -6.23
C GLU A 229 20.16 3.90 -6.12
N LEU A 230 21.46 3.87 -5.82
CA LEU A 230 22.30 5.07 -5.78
C LEU A 230 22.41 5.69 -7.18
N GLU A 231 22.58 4.86 -8.20
CA GLU A 231 22.60 5.28 -9.61
C GLU A 231 21.24 5.81 -10.07
N ALA A 232 20.15 5.36 -9.45
CA ALA A 232 18.78 5.75 -9.76
C ALA A 232 18.18 6.82 -8.83
N LEU A 233 19.00 7.49 -7.98
CA LEU A 233 18.52 8.42 -6.94
C LEU A 233 17.54 9.48 -7.45
N ASP A 234 17.81 10.12 -8.58
CA ASP A 234 16.92 11.14 -9.14
C ASP A 234 15.54 10.57 -9.49
N THR A 235 15.49 9.36 -10.04
CA THR A 235 14.24 8.66 -10.33
C THR A 235 13.51 8.29 -9.05
N ILE A 236 14.25 7.85 -8.03
CA ILE A 236 13.69 7.49 -6.72
C ILE A 236 13.15 8.73 -6.01
N ARG A 237 13.85 9.87 -6.04
CA ARG A 237 13.38 11.14 -5.49
C ARG A 237 12.05 11.54 -6.13
N GLN A 238 11.99 11.59 -7.46
CA GLN A 238 10.77 11.95 -8.18
C GLN A 238 9.61 11.00 -7.86
N THR A 239 9.91 9.70 -7.73
CA THR A 239 8.91 8.71 -7.31
C THR A 239 8.42 9.01 -5.89
N ASN A 240 9.34 9.26 -4.95
CA ASN A 240 9.02 9.56 -3.56
C ASN A 240 8.21 10.86 -3.41
N ASP A 241 8.56 11.93 -4.15
CA ASP A 241 7.80 13.18 -4.22
C ASP A 241 6.34 12.89 -4.61
N PHE A 242 6.15 12.11 -5.67
CA PHE A 242 4.83 11.72 -6.16
C PHE A 242 4.04 10.90 -5.13
N LEU A 243 4.69 9.93 -4.47
CA LEU A 243 4.06 9.09 -3.43
C LEU A 243 3.58 9.92 -2.23
N LEU A 244 4.30 10.97 -1.86
CA LEU A 244 3.92 11.87 -0.77
C LEU A 244 2.70 12.70 -1.13
N GLU A 245 2.72 13.31 -2.32
CA GLU A 245 1.65 14.14 -2.87
C GLU A 245 0.34 13.36 -3.00
N HIS A 246 0.40 12.17 -3.60
CA HIS A 246 -0.77 11.34 -3.90
C HIS A 246 -1.21 10.48 -2.71
N ARG A 247 -0.60 10.73 -1.54
CA ARG A 247 -0.87 10.09 -0.25
C ARG A 247 -0.81 8.57 -0.22
N GLY A 248 -0.38 7.91 -1.30
CA GLY A 248 -0.29 6.46 -1.42
C GLY A 248 -1.60 5.71 -1.12
N VAL A 249 -2.75 6.41 -1.09
CA VAL A 249 -4.03 5.78 -0.76
C VAL A 249 -4.57 5.14 -2.03
N TYR A 250 -4.66 3.82 -2.00
CA TYR A 250 -5.44 3.09 -3.00
C TYR A 250 -6.90 3.54 -2.93
N ASN A 251 -7.34 4.21 -3.99
CA ASN A 251 -8.74 4.20 -4.39
C ASN A 251 -8.91 3.03 -5.36
N PRO A 252 -9.79 2.05 -5.08
CA PRO A 252 -10.11 1.02 -6.07
C PRO A 252 -10.61 1.68 -7.35
N LEU A 253 -10.01 1.33 -8.49
CA LEU A 253 -10.30 1.93 -9.78
C LEU A 253 -11.24 0.98 -10.53
N VAL A 254 -12.52 1.36 -10.64
CA VAL A 254 -13.45 0.61 -11.49
C VAL A 254 -13.23 1.03 -12.93
N ALA A 255 -12.67 0.14 -13.74
CA ALA A 255 -12.89 0.20 -15.19
C ALA A 255 -14.30 -0.35 -15.47
N ILE A 256 -15.30 0.53 -15.51
CA ILE A 256 -16.60 0.19 -16.07
C ILE A 256 -16.40 0.11 -17.59
N GLU A 257 -16.38 -1.09 -18.17
CA GLU A 257 -16.71 -1.20 -19.59
C GLU A 257 -18.23 -1.01 -19.76
N PRO A 258 -18.69 0.00 -20.52
CA PRO A 258 -20.09 0.12 -20.87
C PRO A 258 -20.39 -0.94 -21.94
N GLY A 259 -20.72 -2.17 -21.52
CA GLY A 259 -21.12 -3.18 -22.49
C GLY A 259 -21.49 -4.57 -22.00
N ASN A 260 -20.95 -5.07 -20.88
CA ASN A 260 -21.28 -6.44 -20.44
C ASN A 260 -21.09 -6.66 -18.93
N VAL A 261 -21.86 -5.93 -18.14
CA VAL A 261 -21.99 -6.14 -16.69
C VAL A 261 -22.95 -7.30 -16.43
N ARG A 262 -22.48 -8.54 -16.50
CA ARG A 262 -23.31 -9.68 -16.05
C ARG A 262 -22.69 -10.66 -15.07
N THR A 263 -21.43 -10.50 -14.65
CA THR A 263 -20.86 -11.50 -13.75
C THR A 263 -19.66 -10.97 -12.97
N ILE A 264 -19.84 -10.86 -11.64
CA ILE A 264 -18.89 -11.21 -10.55
C ILE A 264 -18.33 -10.08 -9.65
N TRP A 265 -18.26 -8.81 -10.04
CA TRP A 265 -17.22 -7.95 -9.43
C TRP A 265 -17.66 -6.81 -8.52
N SER A 266 -18.76 -6.96 -7.80
CA SER A 266 -19.41 -5.77 -7.25
C SER A 266 -19.63 -5.74 -5.73
N GLY A 267 -19.73 -6.89 -5.05
CA GLY A 267 -19.81 -6.94 -3.59
C GLY A 267 -18.46 -6.77 -2.89
N GLY A 268 -17.37 -7.25 -3.49
CA GLY A 268 -16.05 -7.21 -2.85
C GLY A 268 -15.43 -5.81 -2.81
N GLN A 269 -15.68 -4.95 -3.80
CA GLN A 269 -15.16 -3.58 -3.85
C GLN A 269 -15.81 -2.68 -2.78
N TYR A 270 -17.12 -2.82 -2.55
CA TYR A 270 -17.80 -2.16 -1.43
C TYR A 270 -17.14 -2.52 -0.10
N CYS A 271 -16.89 -3.80 0.13
CA CYS A 271 -16.24 -4.23 1.36
C CYS A 271 -14.83 -3.65 1.46
N LEU A 272 -14.05 -3.55 0.37
CA LEU A 272 -12.73 -2.90 0.37
C LEU A 272 -12.81 -1.41 0.76
N ILE A 273 -13.75 -0.65 0.18
CA ILE A 273 -13.94 0.78 0.49
C ILE A 273 -14.37 0.98 1.94
N LYS A 274 -15.38 0.23 2.42
CA LYS A 274 -15.90 0.37 3.78
C LYS A 274 -14.90 -0.11 4.83
N ALA A 275 -14.17 -1.19 4.55
CA ALA A 275 -13.16 -1.66 5.49
C ALA A 275 -11.88 -0.82 5.47
N ALA A 276 -11.55 -0.14 4.37
CA ALA A 276 -10.55 0.94 4.40
C ALA A 276 -10.97 2.08 5.35
N ALA A 277 -12.27 2.40 5.44
CA ALA A 277 -12.80 3.43 6.33
C ALA A 277 -12.70 3.09 7.82
N VAL A 278 -12.68 1.81 8.18
CA VAL A 278 -12.50 1.36 9.59
C VAL A 278 -11.10 0.82 9.90
N THR A 279 -10.23 0.72 8.89
CA THR A 279 -8.80 0.46 9.08
C THR A 279 -8.20 1.62 9.86
N ARG A 280 -7.43 1.32 10.91
CA ARG A 280 -6.75 2.37 11.68
C ARG A 280 -5.53 2.85 10.93
N GLN A 281 -5.55 4.11 10.55
CA GLN A 281 -4.47 4.72 9.78
C GLN A 281 -3.58 5.60 10.67
N PHE A 282 -2.28 5.42 10.56
CA PHE A 282 -1.28 6.27 11.18
C PHE A 282 -0.38 6.85 10.10
N VAL A 283 -0.03 8.13 10.23
CA VAL A 283 0.91 8.80 9.33
C VAL A 283 2.12 9.22 10.14
N ILE A 284 3.27 8.65 9.81
CA ILE A 284 4.57 8.98 10.38
C ILE A 284 5.26 9.98 9.46
N THR A 285 5.53 11.19 9.93
CA THR A 285 6.15 12.26 9.12
C THR A 285 7.65 12.40 9.33
N ASP A 286 8.15 11.87 10.44
CA ASP A 286 9.57 11.87 10.78
C ASP A 286 9.88 10.62 11.60
N ALA A 287 11.07 10.05 11.43
CA ALA A 287 11.53 8.87 12.17
C ALA A 287 13.04 8.93 12.37
N TRP A 288 13.49 8.82 13.63
CA TRP A 288 14.90 8.94 13.99
C TRP A 288 15.27 8.02 15.14
N PHE A 289 16.57 7.82 15.33
CA PHE A 289 17.11 7.21 16.54
C PHE A 289 17.62 8.30 17.47
N GLU A 290 17.26 8.21 18.73
CA GLU A 290 17.84 9.03 19.79
C GLU A 290 18.78 8.16 20.62
N ASP A 291 20.06 8.55 20.68
CA ASP A 291 21.03 7.93 21.56
C ASP A 291 20.78 8.44 22.99
N ASN A 292 20.30 7.57 23.88
CA ASN A 292 20.20 7.95 25.29
C ASN A 292 21.56 7.85 26.02
N GLU A 293 21.66 8.45 27.20
CA GLU A 293 22.89 8.45 28.03
C GLU A 293 23.40 7.04 28.40
N LEU A 294 22.58 6.01 28.23
CA LEU A 294 22.89 4.60 28.50
C LEU A 294 23.23 3.81 27.23
N HIS A 295 23.43 4.47 26.08
CA HIS A 295 23.65 3.86 24.76
C HIS A 295 22.53 2.93 24.27
N ASN A 296 21.32 3.04 24.85
CA ASN A 296 20.15 2.40 24.30
C ASN A 296 19.57 3.33 23.23
N ARG A 297 19.75 2.94 21.96
CA ARG A 297 19.11 3.59 20.81
C ARG A 297 17.60 3.45 20.92
N GLN A 298 16.92 4.55 21.23
CA GLN A 298 15.46 4.61 21.20
C GLN A 298 15.02 5.05 19.81
N TYR A 299 14.07 4.31 19.24
CA TYR A 299 13.49 4.66 17.95
C TYR A 299 12.27 5.55 18.20
N ASN A 300 12.25 6.74 17.59
CA ASN A 300 11.23 7.75 17.79
C ASN A 300 10.65 8.17 16.44
N PHE A 301 9.42 8.67 16.46
CA PHE A 301 8.79 9.22 15.27
C PHE A 301 7.72 10.27 15.59
N THR A 302 7.33 11.02 14.57
CA THR A 302 6.30 12.07 14.66
C THR A 302 4.99 11.60 14.04
N ILE A 303 3.87 11.74 14.77
CA ILE A 303 2.50 11.53 14.28
C ILE A 303 1.69 12.79 14.55
N GLY A 304 1.29 13.49 13.49
CA GLY A 304 0.70 14.83 13.60
C GLY A 304 1.72 15.79 14.22
N ASP A 305 1.33 16.45 15.32
CA ASP A 305 2.22 17.37 16.06
C ASP A 305 2.91 16.70 17.26
N MET A 306 2.78 15.38 17.42
CA MET A 306 3.29 14.64 18.57
C MET A 306 4.51 13.81 18.20
N GLN A 307 5.61 14.04 18.91
CA GLN A 307 6.74 13.10 18.95
C GLN A 307 6.42 11.97 19.93
N ILE A 308 6.61 10.74 19.50
CA ILE A 308 6.28 9.55 20.27
C ILE A 308 7.40 8.52 20.10
N SER A 309 7.78 7.87 21.20
CA SER A 309 8.70 6.74 21.14
C SER A 309 8.01 5.52 20.56
N SER A 310 8.78 4.68 19.87
CA SER A 310 8.28 3.44 19.29
C SER A 310 7.65 2.54 20.34
N GLU A 311 8.21 2.51 21.56
CA GLU A 311 7.66 1.75 22.69
C GLU A 311 6.24 2.20 23.05
N ILE A 312 6.00 3.51 23.23
CA ILE A 312 4.66 4.02 23.57
C ILE A 312 3.68 3.76 22.42
N PHE A 313 4.12 3.91 21.18
CA PHE A 313 3.28 3.62 20.03
C PHE A 313 2.94 2.13 19.92
N PHE A 314 3.93 1.25 20.10
CA PHE A 314 3.73 -0.19 20.06
C PHE A 314 2.83 -0.66 21.20
N GLU A 315 2.95 -0.09 22.40
CA GLU A 315 2.03 -0.31 23.52
C GLU A 315 0.58 0.06 23.14
N ARG A 316 0.36 1.17 22.43
CA ARG A 316 -0.98 1.58 21.98
C ARG A 316 -1.56 0.61 20.94
N LEU A 317 -0.72 0.20 19.97
CA LEU A 317 -1.09 -0.77 18.96
C LEU A 317 -1.42 -2.13 19.63
N PHE A 318 -0.58 -2.53 20.58
CA PHE A 318 -0.68 -3.75 21.37
C PHE A 318 -1.94 -3.79 22.24
N ALA A 319 -2.22 -2.74 23.02
CA ALA A 319 -3.39 -2.66 23.88
C ALA A 319 -4.70 -2.78 23.09
N TRP A 320 -4.73 -2.23 21.87
CA TRP A 320 -5.87 -2.42 20.97
C TRP A 320 -5.99 -3.86 20.51
N ALA A 321 -4.87 -4.45 20.04
CA ALA A 321 -4.85 -5.80 19.51
C ALA A 321 -5.31 -6.80 20.57
N ARG A 322 -4.83 -6.68 21.81
CA ARG A 322 -5.25 -7.52 22.94
C ARG A 322 -6.75 -7.41 23.25
N LYS A 323 -7.36 -6.23 23.10
CA LYS A 323 -8.82 -6.07 23.33
C LYS A 323 -9.67 -6.80 22.28
N LYS A 324 -9.12 -7.01 21.07
CA LYS A 324 -9.86 -7.56 19.92
C LYS A 324 -9.48 -9.01 19.58
N LEU A 325 -8.21 -9.41 19.65
CA LEU A 325 -7.75 -10.79 19.41
C LEU A 325 -8.47 -11.81 20.32
N PHE A 326 -8.74 -11.46 21.59
CA PHE A 326 -9.47 -12.32 22.52
C PHE A 326 -10.99 -12.36 22.32
N LYS A 327 -11.53 -11.67 21.29
CA LYS A 327 -12.96 -11.66 20.92
C LYS A 327 -13.22 -11.80 19.41
N ALA A 328 -12.17 -11.92 18.58
CA ALA A 328 -12.31 -11.83 17.14
C ALA A 328 -12.69 -13.18 16.53
N GLU A 329 -13.98 -13.47 16.48
CA GLU A 329 -14.49 -14.18 15.30
C GLU A 329 -14.25 -13.27 14.07
N PRO A 330 -13.97 -13.84 12.88
CA PRO A 330 -13.97 -13.07 11.65
C PRO A 330 -15.25 -12.24 11.60
N LEU A 331 -15.14 -10.91 11.49
CA LEU A 331 -16.31 -10.04 11.42
C LEU A 331 -17.12 -10.46 10.19
N SER A 332 -18.23 -11.17 10.42
CA SER A 332 -19.25 -11.36 9.39
C SER A 332 -19.76 -9.99 8.96
N PHE A 333 -20.25 -9.88 7.72
CA PHE A 333 -20.78 -8.62 7.20
C PHE A 333 -21.88 -8.03 8.12
N GLU A 334 -22.73 -8.87 8.73
CA GLU A 334 -23.73 -8.44 9.72
C GLU A 334 -23.11 -7.87 11.01
N ASN A 335 -22.00 -8.44 11.49
CA ASN A 335 -21.30 -7.92 12.66
C ASN A 335 -20.48 -6.66 12.31
N PHE A 336 -20.04 -6.54 11.06
CA PHE A 336 -19.39 -5.35 10.53
C PHE A 336 -20.35 -4.16 10.45
N GLU A 337 -21.59 -4.34 9.99
CA GLU A 337 -22.61 -3.27 9.98
C GLU A 337 -22.91 -2.74 11.39
N LYS A 338 -23.01 -3.61 12.39
CA LYS A 338 -23.26 -3.20 13.78
C LYS A 338 -22.14 -2.33 14.36
N VAL A 339 -20.89 -2.61 14.01
CA VAL A 339 -19.72 -1.82 14.44
C VAL A 339 -19.66 -0.45 13.77
N LEU A 340 -20.31 -0.25 12.61
CA LEU A 340 -20.39 1.05 11.95
C LEU A 340 -21.46 1.98 12.57
N THR A 341 -22.45 1.39 13.25
CA THR A 341 -23.57 2.12 13.85
C THR A 341 -23.40 2.45 15.34
N GLU A 342 -22.39 1.87 16.00
CA GLU A 342 -21.97 2.15 17.39
C GLU A 342 -20.71 3.03 17.41
#